data_AF-A0A2W4L9T5-F1
#
_entry.id   AF-A0A2W4L9T5-F1
#
_cell.length_a   1.000
_cell.length_b   1.000
_cell.length_c   1.000
_cell.angle_alpha   90.00
_cell.angle_beta   90.00
_cell.angle_gamma   90.00
#
_symmetry.space_group_name_H-M   'P 1'
#
loop_
_entity.id
_entity.type
_entity.pdbx_description
1 polymer ?
#
loop_
_entity_poly.entity_id
_entity_poly.type
_entity_poly.pdbx_seq_one_letter_code
_entity_poly.pdbx_strand_id
1 'polypeptide(L)'
;MSEKRDYYEVLGVSRDATADEIRKAYRQAALKHHPDRNPGDPTAEQRFKEASEAYSVLSDEQKRAAYDRFGHAGLNGAGVDFSGVGVNDILSHFQDMFADFFGGFGGFGGQPSTRRRRTDRGQDVRVDAEISLADAMRGGKHEVAIRGRAPCDKCQGSGARPGTSPETCPQCRGSGQVTAQRGFIMFSSTCARCGGPEFEYEVVTKEDWIGRRLV
;
A
#
# COMPACT_ATOMS: atom_id res chain seq x y z
N MET A 1 22.71 -20.47 28.29
CA MET A 1 21.25 -20.40 28.12
C MET A 1 20.94 -18.99 27.66
N SER A 2 20.58 -18.80 26.39
CA SER A 2 20.27 -17.46 25.87
C SER A 2 18.85 -17.12 26.31
N GLU A 3 18.70 -16.38 27.40
CA GLU A 3 17.41 -15.77 27.74
C GLU A 3 17.01 -14.85 26.57
N LYS A 4 15.88 -15.19 25.92
CA LYS A 4 15.32 -14.33 24.87
C LYS A 4 14.97 -12.98 25.50
N ARG A 5 15.30 -11.89 24.81
CA ARG A 5 15.01 -10.53 25.27
C ARG A 5 13.51 -10.30 25.33
N ASP A 6 13.07 -9.54 26.32
CA ASP A 6 11.68 -9.16 26.49
C ASP A 6 11.19 -8.39 25.25
N TYR A 7 10.03 -8.75 24.72
CA TYR A 7 9.47 -8.12 23.51
C TYR A 7 9.15 -6.64 23.71
N TYR A 8 8.81 -6.21 24.92
CA TYR A 8 8.60 -4.80 25.25
C TYR A 8 9.94 -4.03 25.21
N GLU A 9 11.03 -4.64 25.69
CA GLU A 9 12.38 -4.06 25.61
C GLU A 9 12.93 -4.02 24.18
N VAL A 10 12.62 -5.03 23.37
CA VAL A 10 13.01 -5.09 21.96
C VAL A 10 12.38 -3.95 21.17
N LEU A 11 11.10 -3.64 21.43
CA LEU A 11 10.41 -2.50 20.82
C LEU A 11 10.70 -1.18 21.54
N GLY A 12 11.28 -1.20 22.74
CA GLY A 12 11.58 -0.01 23.54
C GLY A 12 10.33 0.68 24.09
N VAL A 13 9.31 -0.10 24.46
CA VAL A 13 8.03 0.39 24.98
C VAL A 13 7.76 -0.15 26.38
N SER A 14 6.88 0.53 27.13
CA SER A 14 6.41 0.03 28.43
C SER A 14 5.51 -1.22 28.26
N ARG A 15 5.42 -2.05 29.30
CA ARG A 15 4.46 -3.16 29.37
C ARG A 15 3.01 -2.68 29.32
N ASP A 16 2.76 -1.46 29.78
CA ASP A 16 1.44 -0.80 29.73
C ASP A 16 1.16 -0.11 28.38
N ALA A 17 2.04 -0.28 27.38
CA ALA A 17 1.90 0.40 26.09
C ALA A 17 0.61 0.00 25.38
N THR A 18 -0.05 0.98 24.79
CA THR A 18 -1.23 0.79 23.95
C THR A 18 -0.85 0.12 22.62
N ALA A 19 -1.81 -0.50 21.94
CA ALA A 19 -1.58 -1.11 20.63
C ALA A 19 -1.02 -0.09 19.60
N ASP A 20 -1.43 1.17 19.69
CA ASP A 20 -0.94 2.24 18.82
C ASP A 20 0.53 2.61 19.10
N GLU A 21 0.95 2.60 20.37
CA GLU A 21 2.33 2.83 20.77
C GLU A 21 3.25 1.69 20.33
N ILE A 22 2.82 0.44 20.51
CA ILE A 22 3.52 -0.76 20.02
C ILE A 22 3.70 -0.70 18.50
N ARG A 23 2.65 -0.31 17.77
CA ARG A 23 2.70 -0.15 16.31
C ARG A 23 3.64 0.98 15.87
N LYS A 24 3.65 2.09 16.61
CA LYS A 24 4.54 3.22 16.33
C LYS A 24 6.00 2.84 16.57
N ALA A 25 6.27 2.15 17.67
CA ALA A 25 7.60 1.66 18.02
C ALA A 25 8.13 0.65 16.99
N TYR A 26 7.30 -0.31 16.56
CA TYR A 26 7.67 -1.25 15.50
C TYR A 26 8.04 -0.53 14.20
N ARG A 27 7.26 0.46 13.75
CA ARG A 27 7.60 1.24 12.55
C ARG A 27 8.95 1.95 12.68
N GLN A 28 9.26 2.49 13.84
CA GLN A 28 10.53 3.16 14.10
C GLN A 28 11.70 2.17 14.11
N ALA A 29 11.54 1.02 14.76
CA ALA A 29 12.53 -0.05 14.78
C ALA A 29 12.76 -0.64 13.38
N ALA A 30 11.68 -0.90 12.63
CA ALA A 30 11.72 -1.42 11.26
C ALA A 30 12.44 -0.46 10.31
N LEU A 31 12.17 0.85 10.39
CA LEU A 31 12.87 1.85 9.57
C LEU A 31 14.33 2.05 9.96
N LYS A 32 14.68 1.82 11.22
CA LYS A 32 16.06 1.92 11.74
C LYS A 32 16.90 0.73 11.32
N HIS A 33 16.30 -0.47 11.29
CA HIS A 33 16.98 -1.72 11.00
C HIS A 33 16.65 -2.29 9.60
N HIS A 34 16.04 -1.48 8.73
CA HIS A 34 15.68 -1.90 7.39
C HIS A 34 16.93 -2.27 6.57
N PRO A 35 16.91 -3.36 5.77
CA PRO A 35 18.05 -3.80 4.96
C PRO A 35 18.48 -2.76 3.91
N ASP A 36 17.54 -1.98 3.37
CA ASP A 36 17.83 -0.87 2.43
C ASP A 36 18.70 0.24 3.06
N ARG A 37 18.54 0.48 4.36
CA ARG A 37 19.33 1.50 5.09
C ARG A 37 20.59 0.93 5.73
N ASN A 38 20.64 -0.39 5.91
CA ASN A 38 21.75 -1.11 6.55
C ASN A 38 22.16 -2.32 5.70
N PRO A 39 22.63 -2.11 4.45
CA PRO A 39 22.97 -3.21 3.56
C PRO A 39 24.15 -3.99 4.13
N GLY A 40 23.96 -5.30 4.32
CA GLY A 40 25.02 -6.21 4.76
C GLY A 40 25.40 -6.15 6.24
N ASP A 41 24.62 -5.49 7.10
CA ASP A 41 24.83 -5.52 8.56
C ASP A 41 24.03 -6.67 9.21
N PRO A 42 24.70 -7.76 9.64
CA PRO A 42 24.02 -8.89 10.29
C PRO A 42 23.38 -8.52 11.62
N THR A 43 23.87 -7.45 12.28
CA THR A 43 23.33 -6.96 13.55
C THR A 43 21.99 -6.26 13.34
N ALA A 44 21.89 -5.47 12.27
CA ALA A 44 20.63 -4.82 11.89
C ALA A 44 19.58 -5.87 11.49
N GLU A 45 19.99 -6.89 10.73
CA GLU A 45 19.12 -8.01 10.36
C GLU A 45 18.60 -8.76 11.60
N GLN A 46 19.47 -9.07 12.56
CA GLN A 46 19.07 -9.75 13.80
C GLN A 46 18.09 -8.89 14.62
N ARG A 47 18.36 -7.59 14.77
CA ARG A 47 17.46 -6.66 15.48
C ARG A 47 16.11 -6.49 14.77
N PHE A 48 16.11 -6.52 13.44
CA PHE A 48 14.89 -6.46 12.64
C PHE A 48 14.03 -7.71 12.81
N LYS A 49 14.67 -8.90 12.87
CA LYS A 49 14.01 -10.18 13.17
C LYS A 49 13.39 -10.15 14.57
N GLU A 50 14.15 -9.74 15.59
CA GLU A 50 13.67 -9.61 16.97
C GLU A 50 12.48 -8.64 17.06
N ALA A 51 12.55 -7.47 16.42
CA ALA A 51 11.47 -6.49 16.44
C ALA A 51 10.19 -6.98 15.73
N SER A 52 10.35 -7.79 14.69
CA SER A 52 9.22 -8.40 13.97
C SER A 52 8.56 -9.50 14.78
N GLU A 53 9.34 -10.35 15.45
CA GLU A 53 8.84 -11.36 16.39
C GLU A 53 8.06 -10.69 17.53
N ALA A 54 8.63 -9.64 18.14
CA ALA A 54 7.99 -8.86 19.20
C ALA A 54 6.66 -8.26 18.75
N TYR A 55 6.61 -7.64 17.57
CA TYR A 55 5.37 -7.07 17.04
C TYR A 55 4.32 -8.14 16.73
N SER A 56 4.71 -9.32 16.24
CA SER A 56 3.77 -10.42 15.93
C SER A 56 3.03 -10.96 17.16
N VAL A 57 3.65 -10.84 18.33
CA VAL A 57 3.09 -11.26 19.62
C VAL A 57 2.33 -10.12 20.28
N LEU A 58 2.92 -8.91 20.32
CA LEU A 58 2.35 -7.77 21.05
C LEU A 58 1.23 -7.04 20.29
N SER A 59 1.10 -7.24 18.98
CA SER A 59 0.03 -6.62 18.17
C SER A 59 -1.31 -7.33 18.25
N ASP A 60 -1.34 -8.59 18.68
CA ASP A 60 -2.55 -9.40 18.85
C ASP A 60 -2.87 -9.52 20.34
N GLU A 61 -4.08 -9.14 20.73
CA GLU A 61 -4.52 -9.11 22.12
C GLU A 61 -4.45 -10.49 22.79
N GLN A 62 -4.76 -11.57 22.06
CA GLN A 62 -4.73 -12.94 22.60
C GLN A 62 -3.30 -13.41 22.81
N LYS A 63 -2.41 -13.13 21.84
CA LYS A 63 -0.99 -13.49 21.93
C LYS A 63 -0.26 -12.66 22.98
N ARG A 64 -0.57 -11.36 23.07
CA ARG A 64 -0.08 -10.48 24.13
C ARG A 64 -0.51 -10.97 25.51
N ALA A 65 -1.79 -11.29 25.69
CA ALA A 65 -2.27 -11.84 26.96
C ALA A 65 -1.64 -13.20 27.30
N ALA A 66 -1.31 -14.03 26.31
CA ALA A 66 -0.58 -15.29 26.55
C ALA A 66 0.88 -15.02 26.95
N TYR A 67 1.54 -14.08 26.28
CA TYR A 67 2.90 -13.65 26.59
C TYR A 67 3.01 -13.00 27.98
N ASP A 68 2.06 -12.15 28.35
CA ASP A 68 2.04 -11.49 29.66
C ASP A 68 1.81 -12.49 30.81
N ARG A 69 1.10 -13.60 30.55
CA ARG A 69 0.80 -14.64 31.56
C ARG A 69 1.88 -15.70 31.71
N PHE A 70 2.53 -16.08 30.61
CA PHE A 70 3.41 -17.25 30.57
C PHE A 70 4.81 -16.94 29.99
N GLY A 71 5.09 -15.68 29.68
CA GLY A 71 6.33 -15.25 29.04
C GLY A 71 6.56 -15.94 27.69
N HIS A 72 7.83 -16.06 27.30
CA HIS A 72 8.21 -16.74 26.05
C HIS A 72 7.83 -18.24 26.02
N ALA A 73 7.56 -18.88 27.18
CA ALA A 73 7.15 -20.28 27.25
C ALA A 73 5.68 -20.48 26.82
N GLY A 74 4.82 -19.48 27.01
CA GLY A 74 3.41 -19.52 26.62
C GLY A 74 3.15 -19.58 25.11
N LEU A 75 4.14 -19.16 24.32
CA LEU A 75 4.04 -19.11 22.86
C LEU A 75 4.28 -20.48 22.22
N ASN A 76 5.00 -21.38 22.91
CA ASN A 76 5.24 -22.75 22.45
C ASN A 76 4.01 -23.67 22.60
N GLY A 77 3.02 -23.29 23.44
CA GLY A 77 1.83 -24.11 23.70
C GLY A 77 0.64 -23.83 22.78
N ALA A 78 0.69 -22.78 21.96
CA ALA A 78 -0.41 -22.32 21.11
C ALA A 78 -0.33 -22.83 19.65
N GLY A 79 0.48 -23.88 19.38
CA GLY A 79 0.55 -24.51 18.06
C GLY A 79 1.29 -23.69 16.99
N VAL A 80 2.12 -22.72 17.40
CA VAL A 80 3.00 -21.99 16.47
C VAL A 80 4.45 -22.26 16.88
N ASP A 81 4.95 -23.40 16.41
CA ASP A 81 6.33 -23.83 16.62
C ASP A 81 7.24 -23.13 15.60
N PHE A 82 7.89 -22.05 16.03
CA PHE A 82 8.96 -21.37 15.27
C PHE A 82 10.35 -21.99 15.53
N SER A 83 10.46 -23.12 16.23
CA SER A 83 11.75 -23.71 16.63
C SER A 83 12.29 -24.76 15.65
N GLY A 84 11.53 -25.15 14.64
CA GLY A 84 11.91 -26.20 13.67
C GLY A 84 12.08 -25.78 12.21
N VAL A 85 11.86 -24.51 11.88
CA VAL A 85 11.78 -24.05 10.49
C VAL A 85 13.15 -23.50 10.07
N GLY A 86 13.79 -24.17 9.12
CA GLY A 86 15.11 -23.78 8.60
C GLY A 86 15.13 -22.32 8.14
N VAL A 87 16.30 -21.68 8.23
CA VAL A 87 16.50 -20.25 7.95
C VAL A 87 15.99 -19.82 6.56
N ASN A 88 15.97 -20.76 5.61
CA ASN A 88 15.46 -20.55 4.26
C ASN A 88 13.91 -20.54 4.18
N ASP A 89 13.27 -21.19 5.14
CA ASP A 89 11.83 -21.41 5.20
C ASP A 89 11.14 -20.35 6.10
N ILE A 90 11.91 -19.76 7.04
CA ILE A 90 11.56 -18.50 7.71
C ILE A 90 11.66 -17.32 6.72
N LEU A 91 12.62 -17.31 5.80
CA LEU A 91 12.75 -16.21 4.82
C LEU A 91 11.65 -16.28 3.75
N SER A 92 11.24 -17.46 3.30
CA SER A 92 10.09 -17.65 2.41
C SER A 92 8.77 -17.32 3.14
N HIS A 93 8.58 -17.75 4.39
CA HIS A 93 7.42 -17.34 5.19
C HIS A 93 7.44 -15.86 5.56
N PHE A 94 8.62 -15.24 5.70
CA PHE A 94 8.75 -13.80 5.89
C PHE A 94 8.44 -13.06 4.59
N GLN A 95 8.86 -13.57 3.43
CA GLN A 95 8.50 -13.02 2.13
C GLN A 95 7.01 -13.20 1.80
N ASP A 96 6.39 -14.31 2.19
CA ASP A 96 4.95 -14.56 2.00
C ASP A 96 4.11 -13.77 3.00
N MET A 97 4.49 -13.68 4.29
CA MET A 97 3.81 -12.78 5.23
C MET A 97 4.04 -11.30 4.89
N PHE A 98 5.21 -10.93 4.36
CA PHE A 98 5.49 -9.58 3.88
C PHE A 98 4.83 -9.33 2.52
N ALA A 99 4.63 -10.32 1.66
CA ALA A 99 3.84 -10.19 0.44
C ALA A 99 2.34 -10.10 0.76
N ASP A 100 1.83 -10.84 1.74
CA ASP A 100 0.46 -10.70 2.23
C ASP A 100 0.23 -9.38 2.99
N PHE A 101 1.26 -8.87 3.68
CA PHE A 101 1.15 -7.64 4.48
C PHE A 101 1.55 -6.34 3.73
N PHE A 102 2.50 -6.39 2.79
CA PHE A 102 2.98 -5.27 1.97
C PHE A 102 2.61 -5.37 0.49
N GLY A 103 2.38 -6.56 -0.06
CA GLY A 103 1.87 -6.79 -1.42
C GLY A 103 0.34 -6.98 -1.49
N GLY A 104 -0.32 -7.20 -0.34
CA GLY A 104 -1.75 -7.39 -0.18
C GLY A 104 -2.45 -6.15 0.40
N PHE A 105 -2.44 -5.02 -0.30
CA PHE A 105 -3.40 -3.95 0.00
C PHE A 105 -4.79 -4.37 -0.52
N GLY A 106 -5.43 -5.35 0.16
CA GLY A 106 -6.62 -6.03 -0.35
C GLY A 106 -7.50 -6.76 0.68
N GLY A 107 -7.81 -6.15 1.83
CA GLY A 107 -8.86 -6.62 2.78
C GLY A 107 -8.32 -7.56 3.88
N PHE A 108 -8.78 -7.58 5.14
CA PHE A 108 -10.02 -7.18 5.80
C PHE A 108 -9.72 -7.01 7.30
N GLY A 109 -10.28 -5.99 7.97
CA GLY A 109 -10.17 -5.78 9.42
C GLY A 109 -10.52 -4.34 9.79
N GLY A 110 -11.81 -4.08 9.99
CA GLY A 110 -12.40 -2.75 9.95
C GLY A 110 -12.23 -1.90 11.22
N GLN A 111 -11.77 -0.67 11.00
CA GLN A 111 -12.24 0.55 11.68
C GLN A 111 -12.46 1.57 10.54
N PRO A 112 -13.58 2.31 10.46
CA PRO A 112 -13.88 3.22 9.37
C PRO A 112 -12.99 4.46 9.48
N SER A 113 -11.71 4.30 9.15
CA SER A 113 -10.86 5.41 8.77
C SER A 113 -11.53 6.03 7.56
N THR A 114 -12.12 7.21 7.80
CA THR A 114 -12.55 8.16 6.79
C THR A 114 -11.57 8.06 5.63
N ARG A 115 -12.00 7.39 4.55
CA ARG A 115 -11.27 7.30 3.30
C ARG A 115 -11.04 8.75 2.92
N ARG A 116 -9.86 9.28 3.26
CA ARG A 116 -9.29 10.37 2.50
C ARG A 116 -9.34 9.82 1.09
N ARG A 117 -10.25 10.35 0.28
CA ARG A 117 -10.28 10.15 -1.16
C ARG A 117 -8.83 10.34 -1.57
N ARG A 118 -8.10 9.24 -1.76
CA ARG A 118 -6.88 9.31 -2.54
C ARG A 118 -7.43 9.82 -3.85
N THR A 119 -7.15 11.08 -4.15
CA THR A 119 -7.36 11.64 -5.46
C THR A 119 -6.70 10.64 -6.39
N ASP A 120 -7.51 9.89 -7.14
CA ASP A 120 -7.00 8.99 -8.15
C ASP A 120 -6.03 9.81 -8.98
N ARG A 121 -4.77 9.36 -9.04
CA ARG A 121 -3.76 10.06 -9.81
C ARG A 121 -4.27 10.13 -11.25
N GLY A 122 -4.24 11.32 -11.85
CA GLY A 122 -4.59 11.49 -13.26
C GLY A 122 -3.74 10.58 -14.13
N GLN A 123 -4.29 10.14 -15.26
CA GLN A 123 -3.56 9.33 -16.23
C GLN A 123 -2.42 10.17 -16.84
N ASP A 124 -1.26 9.56 -17.03
CA ASP A 124 -0.18 10.19 -17.78
C ASP A 124 -0.59 10.26 -19.26
N VAL A 125 -0.49 11.45 -19.87
CA VAL A 125 -0.82 11.67 -21.27
C VAL A 125 0.47 11.89 -22.07
N ARG A 126 0.67 11.08 -23.11
CA ARG A 126 1.76 11.25 -24.08
C ARG A 126 1.20 11.91 -25.33
N VAL A 127 1.86 12.97 -25.79
CA VAL A 127 1.55 13.65 -27.05
C VAL A 127 2.82 13.71 -27.87
N ASP A 128 2.76 13.21 -29.10
CA ASP A 128 3.83 13.37 -30.07
C ASP A 128 3.55 14.66 -30.86
N ALA A 129 4.46 15.63 -30.78
CA ALA A 129 4.35 16.93 -31.44
C ALA A 129 5.47 17.08 -32.47
N GLU A 130 5.12 17.44 -33.70
CA GLU A 130 6.08 17.78 -34.75
C GLU A 130 6.46 19.26 -34.62
N ILE A 131 7.77 19.53 -34.46
CA ILE A 131 8.32 20.89 -34.38
C ILE A 131 9.35 21.10 -35.49
N SER A 132 9.45 22.34 -35.96
CA SER A 132 10.50 22.70 -36.91
C SER A 132 11.87 22.75 -36.21
N LEU A 133 12.93 22.43 -36.95
CA LEU A 133 14.31 22.51 -36.42
C LEU A 133 14.67 23.92 -35.92
N ALA A 134 14.19 24.95 -36.61
CA ALA A 134 14.41 26.34 -36.24
C ALA A 134 13.74 26.68 -34.89
N ASP A 135 12.59 26.11 -34.60
CA ASP A 135 11.87 26.33 -33.34
C ASP A 135 12.48 25.52 -32.19
N ALA A 136 12.97 24.31 -32.48
CA ALA A 136 13.72 23.50 -31.52
C ALA A 136 15.02 24.21 -31.04
N MET A 137 15.73 24.90 -31.94
CA MET A 137 16.97 25.62 -31.60
C MET A 137 16.70 26.94 -30.85
N ARG A 138 15.68 27.69 -31.27
CA ARG A 138 15.33 28.98 -30.66
C ARG A 138 14.63 28.80 -29.31
N GLY A 139 13.93 27.69 -29.13
CA GLY A 139 12.98 27.50 -28.03
C GLY A 139 11.70 28.29 -28.30
N GLY A 140 10.56 27.74 -27.90
CA GLY A 140 9.27 28.35 -28.21
C GLY A 140 8.13 27.75 -27.41
N LYS A 141 6.97 28.41 -27.49
CA LYS A 141 5.71 27.85 -27.03
C LYS A 141 5.02 27.18 -28.21
N HIS A 142 4.55 25.97 -27.99
CA HIS A 142 3.75 25.25 -28.97
C HIS A 142 2.42 24.88 -28.34
N GLU A 143 1.33 25.06 -29.10
CA GLU A 143 0.02 24.56 -28.70
C GLU A 143 -0.06 23.07 -28.97
N VAL A 144 -0.41 22.31 -27.94
CA VAL A 144 -0.64 20.88 -28.03
C VAL A 144 -2.08 20.58 -27.64
N ALA A 145 -2.75 19.80 -28.49
CA ALA A 145 -4.11 19.33 -28.26
C ALA A 145 -4.07 18.05 -27.41
N ILE A 146 -4.57 18.13 -26.19
CA ILE A 146 -4.58 17.03 -25.22
C ILE A 146 -6.02 16.53 -25.07
N ARG A 147 -6.24 15.20 -25.13
CA ARG A 147 -7.53 14.60 -24.78
C ARG A 147 -7.55 14.30 -23.29
N GLY A 148 -8.35 15.06 -22.53
CA GLY A 148 -8.48 14.93 -21.08
C GLY A 148 -9.86 14.45 -20.66
N ARG A 149 -9.99 13.92 -19.44
CA ARG A 149 -11.30 13.66 -18.82
C ARG A 149 -11.97 14.99 -18.52
N ALA A 150 -13.18 15.18 -19.05
CA ALA A 150 -14.02 16.32 -18.75
C ALA A 150 -15.09 15.97 -17.70
N PRO A 151 -15.53 16.93 -16.88
CA PRO A 151 -16.70 16.72 -16.04
C PRO A 151 -17.93 16.47 -16.92
N CYS A 152 -18.69 15.43 -16.63
CA CYS A 152 -19.91 15.14 -17.40
C CYS A 152 -20.96 16.23 -17.16
N ASP A 153 -21.50 16.80 -18.24
CA ASP A 153 -22.49 17.89 -18.17
C ASP A 153 -23.78 17.48 -17.43
N LYS A 154 -24.16 16.20 -17.53
CA LYS A 154 -25.41 15.69 -16.97
C LYS A 154 -25.30 15.37 -15.48
N CYS A 155 -24.23 14.69 -15.07
CA CYS A 155 -24.09 14.21 -13.70
C CYS A 155 -23.10 15.01 -12.86
N GLN A 156 -22.29 15.89 -13.47
CA GLN A 156 -21.25 16.69 -12.81
C GLN A 156 -20.30 15.83 -11.94
N GLY A 157 -20.05 14.59 -12.37
CA GLY A 157 -19.20 13.64 -11.63
C GLY A 157 -19.90 12.89 -10.49
N SER A 158 -21.21 13.06 -10.29
CA SER A 158 -21.99 12.27 -9.32
C SER A 158 -22.16 10.81 -9.72
N GLY A 159 -22.02 10.49 -11.02
CA GLY A 159 -22.24 9.14 -11.55
C GLY A 159 -23.71 8.67 -11.48
N ALA A 160 -24.63 9.56 -11.13
CA ALA A 160 -26.07 9.31 -11.08
C ALA A 160 -26.81 10.15 -12.15
N ARG A 161 -27.97 9.68 -12.59
CA ARG A 161 -28.82 10.46 -13.49
C ARG A 161 -29.35 11.69 -12.74
N PRO A 162 -29.59 12.83 -13.43
CA PRO A 162 -30.21 14.00 -12.80
C PRO A 162 -31.49 13.61 -12.04
N GLY A 163 -31.59 14.02 -10.77
CA GLY A 163 -32.73 13.71 -9.91
C GLY A 163 -32.69 12.34 -9.21
N THR A 164 -31.62 11.56 -9.37
CA THR A 164 -31.42 10.29 -8.64
C THR A 164 -30.20 10.35 -7.73
N SER A 165 -30.22 9.59 -6.63
CA SER A 165 -29.09 9.46 -5.72
C SER A 165 -28.18 8.29 -6.12
N PRO A 166 -26.85 8.44 -6.03
CA PRO A 166 -25.93 7.35 -6.32
C PRO A 166 -26.07 6.24 -5.27
N GLU A 167 -26.34 5.02 -5.73
CA GLU A 167 -26.35 3.82 -4.89
C GLU A 167 -25.03 3.06 -5.01
N THR A 168 -24.58 2.46 -3.91
CA THR A 168 -23.35 1.68 -3.90
C THR A 168 -23.60 0.32 -4.55
N CYS A 169 -22.92 0.04 -5.66
CA CYS A 169 -23.04 -1.26 -6.34
C CYS A 169 -22.66 -2.41 -5.41
N PRO A 170 -23.52 -3.43 -5.19
CA PRO A 170 -23.22 -4.52 -4.25
C PRO A 170 -22.05 -5.41 -4.67
N GLN A 171 -21.78 -5.49 -5.98
CA GLN A 171 -20.79 -6.39 -6.56
C GLN A 171 -19.37 -5.82 -6.50
N CYS A 172 -19.19 -4.53 -6.81
CA CYS A 172 -17.88 -3.87 -6.75
C CYS A 172 -17.72 -2.96 -5.52
N ARG A 173 -18.77 -2.78 -4.71
CA ARG A 173 -18.78 -1.90 -3.53
C ARG A 173 -18.32 -0.46 -3.81
N GLY A 174 -18.64 0.03 -5.01
CA GLY A 174 -18.31 1.38 -5.46
C GLY A 174 -16.94 1.54 -6.12
N SER A 175 -16.15 0.47 -6.33
CA SER A 175 -14.87 0.55 -7.05
C SER A 175 -15.03 0.64 -8.57
N GLY A 176 -16.18 0.25 -9.13
CA GLY A 176 -16.40 0.16 -10.57
C GLY A 176 -15.67 -1.00 -11.28
N GLN A 177 -14.83 -1.75 -10.55
CA GLN A 177 -14.06 -2.88 -11.07
C GLN A 177 -14.15 -4.08 -10.12
N VAL A 178 -14.10 -5.29 -10.68
CA VAL A 178 -14.07 -6.54 -9.92
C VAL A 178 -12.73 -7.22 -10.18
N THR A 179 -12.09 -7.69 -9.10
CA THR A 179 -10.83 -8.44 -9.19
C THR A 179 -11.14 -9.92 -9.05
N ALA A 180 -10.67 -10.72 -10.01
CA ALA A 180 -10.75 -12.17 -9.98
C ALA A 180 -9.34 -12.75 -9.91
N GLN A 181 -9.09 -13.64 -8.95
CA GLN A 181 -7.82 -14.32 -8.81
C GLN A 181 -7.90 -15.69 -9.51
N ARG A 182 -6.94 -15.99 -10.39
CA ARG A 182 -6.75 -17.32 -10.97
C ARG A 182 -5.33 -17.77 -10.65
N GLY A 183 -5.20 -18.68 -9.67
CA GLY A 183 -3.90 -19.07 -9.13
C GLY A 183 -3.20 -17.88 -8.47
N PHE A 184 -1.97 -17.61 -8.89
CA PHE A 184 -1.15 -16.49 -8.41
C PHE A 184 -1.37 -15.17 -9.17
N ILE A 185 -2.20 -15.16 -10.22
CA ILE A 185 -2.42 -13.98 -11.07
C ILE A 185 -3.78 -13.34 -10.74
N MET A 186 -3.76 -12.03 -10.44
CA MET A 186 -4.95 -11.22 -10.27
C MET A 186 -5.33 -10.53 -11.59
N PHE A 187 -6.58 -10.69 -12.00
CA PHE A 187 -7.18 -9.99 -13.13
C PHE A 187 -8.20 -8.99 -12.62
N SER A 188 -8.09 -7.73 -13.02
CA SER A 188 -9.14 -6.73 -12.81
C SER A 188 -9.96 -6.57 -14.08
N SER A 189 -11.28 -6.56 -13.95
CA SER A 189 -12.20 -6.26 -15.03
C SER A 189 -13.25 -5.23 -14.60
N THR A 190 -13.88 -4.55 -15.56
CA THR A 190 -14.98 -3.64 -15.27
C THR A 190 -16.16 -4.41 -14.68
N CYS A 191 -16.82 -3.82 -13.68
CA CYS A 191 -17.94 -4.49 -13.03
C CYS A 191 -19.13 -4.61 -14.00
N ALA A 192 -19.50 -5.84 -14.36
CA ALA A 192 -20.60 -6.10 -15.31
C ALA A 192 -21.97 -5.53 -14.85
N ARG A 193 -22.19 -5.35 -13.54
CA ARG A 193 -23.45 -4.82 -13.01
C ARG A 193 -23.58 -3.30 -13.12
N CYS A 194 -22.50 -2.56 -12.87
CA CYS A 194 -22.55 -1.09 -12.87
C CYS A 194 -21.80 -0.44 -14.04
N GLY A 195 -21.16 -1.22 -14.92
CA GLY A 195 -20.38 -0.73 -16.08
C GLY A 195 -19.04 -0.08 -15.72
N GLY A 196 -18.88 0.32 -14.45
CA GLY A 196 -17.76 1.14 -14.03
C GLY A 196 -18.02 2.63 -14.33
N PRO A 197 -17.10 3.52 -13.98
CA PRO A 197 -17.24 4.94 -14.30
C PRO A 197 -17.03 5.17 -15.80
N GLU A 198 -17.97 5.87 -16.42
CA GLU A 198 -17.87 6.37 -17.79
C GLU A 198 -17.30 7.80 -17.76
N PHE A 199 -16.39 8.11 -18.68
CA PHE A 199 -15.73 9.40 -18.75
C PHE A 199 -15.96 10.02 -20.13
N GLU A 200 -16.41 11.27 -20.14
CA GLU A 200 -16.38 12.10 -21.34
C GLU A 200 -14.98 12.69 -21.52
N TYR A 201 -14.57 12.82 -22.77
CA TYR A 201 -13.27 13.39 -23.13
C TYR A 201 -13.47 14.69 -23.90
N GLU A 202 -12.66 15.69 -23.57
CA GLU A 202 -12.60 16.95 -24.28
C GLU A 202 -11.17 17.21 -24.76
N VAL A 203 -11.05 17.85 -25.92
CA VAL A 203 -9.77 18.31 -26.44
C VAL A 203 -9.46 19.65 -25.80
N VAL A 204 -8.47 19.67 -24.92
CA VAL A 204 -7.96 20.90 -24.31
C VAL A 204 -6.66 21.28 -25.02
N THR A 205 -6.61 22.49 -25.58
CA THR A 205 -5.37 23.07 -26.09
C THR A 205 -4.61 23.71 -24.94
N LYS A 206 -3.36 23.28 -24.75
CA LYS A 206 -2.44 23.93 -23.80
C LYS A 206 -1.21 24.45 -24.55
N GLU A 207 -0.79 25.65 -24.17
CA GLU A 207 0.56 26.14 -24.48
C GLU A 207 1.54 25.47 -23.52
N ASP A 208 2.54 24.77 -24.05
CA ASP A 208 3.65 24.28 -23.24
C ASP A 208 4.99 24.79 -23.79
N TRP A 209 5.97 24.94 -22.89
CA TRP A 209 7.28 25.48 -23.25
C TRP A 209 8.21 24.36 -23.70
N ILE A 210 8.65 24.42 -24.94
CA ILE A 210 9.62 23.48 -25.49
C ILE A 210 11.00 24.16 -25.47
N GLY A 211 11.77 23.89 -24.41
CA GLY A 211 13.16 24.30 -24.23
C GLY A 211 13.61 23.98 -22.79
N ARG A 212 14.88 23.94 -22.38
CA ARG A 212 16.17 23.80 -23.03
C ARG A 212 17.00 23.02 -22.00
N ARG A 213 17.21 21.71 -22.16
CA ARG A 213 18.24 21.02 -21.37
C ARG A 213 19.53 21.05 -22.18
N LEU A 214 20.18 22.21 -22.15
CA LEU A 214 21.60 22.28 -22.48
C LEU A 214 22.33 21.59 -21.32
N VAL A 215 23.00 20.48 -21.61
CA VAL A 215 24.12 20.01 -20.80
C VAL A 215 25.25 21.02 -20.96
#